data_AF-A0A3D4CLJ6-F1
#
_entry.id   AF-A0A3D4CLJ6-F1
#
_cell.length_a   1.000
_cell.length_b   1.000
_cell.length_c   1.000
_cell.angle_alpha   90.00
_cell.angle_beta   90.00
_cell.angle_gamma   90.00
#
_symmetry.space_group_name_H-M   'P 1'
#
loop_
_entity.id
_entity.type
_entity.pdbx_description
1 polymer ?
#
loop_
_entity_poly.entity_id
_entity_poly.type
_entity_poly.pdbx_seq_one_letter_code
_entity_poly.pdbx_strand_id
1 'polypeptide(L)'
;KKNIPYKIYGGTSFYQRKEIKDLLAYYRLAINPNDEESLKRVINYPARGIGKTTLDKISVAAVNSGKSMWEIIANIRNAGLGLNNGTLNKVSAFADMIKSFNVQVATTEAYELGNQIASTSGILKELYADKTPEGISRYENVQELLNGLKEFSETQKKIDPEKTPVLPDFMQDVALLTDQDNETDEDRDKVTLMTIHA
;
A
#
# COMPACT_ATOMS: atom_id res chain seq x y z
N LYS A 1 10.10 -1.19 40.04
CA LYS A 1 9.52 -0.69 38.77
C LYS A 1 8.52 -1.72 38.29
N LYS A 2 7.21 -1.45 38.39
CA LYS A 2 6.16 -2.39 37.95
C LYS A 2 6.07 -2.30 36.42
N ASN A 3 6.27 -3.43 35.73
CA ASN A 3 5.99 -3.63 34.31
C ASN A 3 4.47 -3.58 34.11
N ILE A 4 3.91 -2.37 34.10
CA ILE A 4 2.54 -2.17 33.65
C ILE A 4 2.62 -1.99 32.13
N PRO A 5 1.95 -2.82 31.32
CA PRO A 5 1.83 -2.56 29.90
C PRO A 5 1.02 -1.26 29.72
N TYR A 6 1.68 -0.20 29.28
CA TYR A 6 1.03 1.06 28.92
C TYR A 6 0.94 1.11 27.40
N LYS A 7 -0.26 1.43 26.88
CA LYS A 7 -0.46 1.70 25.46
C LYS A 7 -0.38 3.22 25.30
N ILE A 8 0.69 3.71 24.67
CA ILE A 8 0.88 5.14 24.39
C ILE A 8 -0.15 5.52 23.30
N TYR A 9 -1.28 6.06 23.71
CA TYR A 9 -2.19 6.77 22.81
C TYR A 9 -1.76 8.25 22.83
N GLY A 10 -1.14 8.71 21.74
CA GLY A 10 -0.59 10.07 21.65
C GLY A 10 0.50 10.29 20.60
N GLY A 11 0.94 9.23 19.90
CA GLY A 11 1.75 9.35 18.68
C GLY A 11 0.88 9.30 17.42
N THR A 12 1.42 9.69 16.26
CA THR A 12 0.78 9.40 14.97
C THR A 12 0.41 7.92 14.89
N SER A 13 -0.83 7.59 14.48
CA SER A 13 -1.29 6.20 14.35
C SER A 13 -0.31 5.41 13.49
N PHE A 14 -0.08 4.14 13.81
CA PHE A 14 0.88 3.28 13.13
C PHE A 14 0.67 3.27 11.61
N TYR A 15 -0.60 3.14 11.17
CA TYR A 15 -0.99 3.15 9.77
C TYR A 15 -0.90 4.53 9.11
N GLN A 16 -0.75 5.59 9.90
CA GLN A 16 -0.58 6.95 9.38
C GLN A 16 0.88 7.30 9.05
N ARG A 17 1.85 6.50 9.51
CA ARG A 17 3.27 6.73 9.25
C ARG A 17 3.58 6.66 7.75
N LYS A 18 4.54 7.47 7.30
CA LYS A 18 4.80 7.68 5.86
C LYS A 18 5.17 6.36 5.17
N GLU A 19 6.15 5.66 5.71
CA GLU A 19 6.67 4.38 5.22
C GLU A 19 5.60 3.28 5.19
N ILE A 20 4.71 3.29 6.18
CA ILE A 20 3.59 2.35 6.25
C ILE A 20 2.58 2.67 5.14
N LYS A 21 2.16 3.93 5.01
CA LYS A 21 1.25 4.35 3.92
C LYS A 21 1.84 4.08 2.53
N ASP A 22 3.15 4.26 2.35
CA ASP A 22 3.82 4.01 1.09
C ASP A 22 3.78 2.51 0.73
N LEU A 23 3.99 1.62 1.71
CA LEU A 23 3.88 0.17 1.50
C LEU A 23 2.42 -0.28 1.32
N LEU A 24 1.48 0.27 2.09
CA LEU A 24 0.05 0.01 1.93
C LEU A 24 -0.46 0.44 0.54
N ALA A 25 0.06 1.53 -0.02
CA ALA A 25 -0.29 1.96 -1.37
C ALA A 25 0.18 0.95 -2.43
N TYR A 26 1.32 0.26 -2.24
CA TYR A 26 1.68 -0.86 -3.10
C TYR A 26 0.70 -2.03 -2.99
N TYR A 27 0.26 -2.36 -1.77
CA TYR A 27 -0.72 -3.41 -1.56
C TYR A 27 -2.05 -3.07 -2.23
N ARG A 28 -2.52 -1.83 -2.09
CA ARG A 28 -3.71 -1.32 -2.78
C ARG A 28 -3.58 -1.41 -4.29
N LEU A 29 -2.43 -1.03 -4.87
CA LEU A 29 -2.21 -1.16 -6.32
C LEU A 29 -2.14 -2.60 -6.79
N ALA A 30 -1.58 -3.51 -5.99
CA ALA A 30 -1.57 -4.92 -6.32
C ALA A 30 -3.01 -5.46 -6.40
N ILE A 31 -3.90 -5.04 -5.49
CA ILE A 31 -5.30 -5.46 -5.44
C ILE A 31 -6.14 -4.76 -6.51
N ASN A 32 -6.05 -3.44 -6.58
CA ASN A 32 -6.77 -2.58 -7.52
C ASN A 32 -5.79 -1.63 -8.23
N PRO A 33 -5.31 -2.00 -9.43
CA PRO A 33 -4.39 -1.16 -10.20
C PRO A 33 -4.96 0.20 -10.62
N ASN A 34 -6.29 0.37 -10.61
CA ASN A 34 -6.96 1.61 -10.99
C ASN A 34 -7.04 2.64 -9.85
N ASP A 35 -6.49 2.35 -8.67
CA ASP A 35 -6.39 3.32 -7.57
C ASP A 35 -5.38 4.43 -7.91
N GLU A 36 -5.88 5.58 -8.37
CA GLU A 36 -5.06 6.72 -8.75
C GLU A 36 -4.29 7.35 -7.59
N GLU A 37 -4.83 7.32 -6.37
CA GLU A 37 -4.18 7.94 -5.20
C GLU A 37 -2.92 7.14 -4.84
N SER A 38 -3.08 5.81 -4.74
CA SER A 38 -1.97 4.91 -4.49
C SER A 38 -0.94 4.95 -5.62
N LEU A 39 -1.38 5.03 -6.87
CA LEU A 39 -0.51 5.16 -8.04
C LEU A 39 0.38 6.40 -7.97
N LYS A 40 -0.21 7.58 -7.78
CA LYS A 40 0.52 8.86 -7.70
C LYS A 40 1.52 8.86 -6.55
N ARG A 41 1.19 8.17 -5.45
CA ARG A 41 2.03 8.05 -4.27
C ARG A 41 3.30 7.22 -4.53
N VAL A 42 3.17 6.03 -5.13
CA VAL A 42 4.29 5.07 -5.17
C VAL A 42 5.01 4.97 -6.50
N ILE A 43 4.48 5.54 -7.58
CA ILE A 43 5.08 5.43 -8.92
C ILE A 43 6.55 5.88 -8.94
N ASN A 44 6.91 6.93 -8.18
CA ASN A 44 8.29 7.41 -8.06
C ASN A 44 8.92 7.16 -6.67
N TYR A 45 8.32 6.30 -5.84
CA TYR A 45 8.90 5.89 -4.56
C TYR A 45 9.05 4.37 -4.47
N PRO A 46 10.25 3.79 -4.29
CA PRO A 46 11.59 4.37 -4.37
C PRO A 46 11.86 5.22 -5.61
N ALA A 47 12.87 6.09 -5.57
CA ALA A 47 13.20 7.00 -6.67
C ALA A 47 13.50 6.24 -7.98
N ARG A 48 12.56 6.29 -8.94
CA ARG A 48 12.70 5.67 -10.27
C ARG A 48 13.10 6.67 -11.36
N GLY A 49 13.06 7.96 -11.03
CA GLY A 49 13.28 9.04 -12.00
C GLY A 49 12.11 9.19 -12.96
N ILE A 50 10.89 8.98 -12.45
CA ILE A 50 9.63 9.34 -13.11
C ILE A 50 9.25 10.71 -12.57
N GLY A 51 9.52 11.75 -13.37
CA GLY A 51 9.31 13.14 -12.95
C GLY A 51 7.84 13.57 -13.01
N LYS A 52 7.53 14.68 -12.31
CA LYS A 52 6.20 15.30 -12.30
C LYS A 52 5.65 15.56 -13.71
N THR A 53 6.48 16.05 -14.62
CA THR A 53 6.10 16.31 -16.02
C THR A 53 5.65 15.05 -16.77
N THR A 54 6.20 13.88 -16.41
CA THR A 54 5.78 12.60 -16.99
C THR A 54 4.41 12.20 -16.44
N LEU A 55 4.19 12.37 -15.15
CA LEU A 55 2.88 12.12 -14.52
C LEU A 55 1.80 13.03 -15.07
N ASP A 56 2.10 14.32 -15.24
CA ASP A 56 1.15 15.30 -15.80
C ASP A 56 0.76 14.92 -17.23
N LYS A 57 1.72 14.49 -18.06
CA LYS A 57 1.45 13.98 -19.42
C LYS A 57 0.57 12.73 -19.42
N ILE A 58 0.85 11.78 -18.51
CA ILE A 58 0.03 10.56 -18.36
C ILE A 58 -1.39 10.94 -17.93
N SER A 59 -1.53 11.86 -16.97
CA SER A 59 -2.82 12.34 -16.48
C SER A 59 -3.64 13.02 -17.58
N VAL A 60 -3.02 13.89 -18.37
CA VAL A 60 -3.70 14.56 -19.50
C VAL A 60 -4.14 13.55 -20.56
N ALA A 61 -3.30 12.57 -20.88
CA ALA A 61 -3.67 11.55 -21.86
C ALA A 61 -4.78 10.62 -21.35
N ALA A 62 -4.78 10.29 -20.06
CA ALA A 62 -5.85 9.51 -19.43
C ALA A 62 -7.20 10.23 -19.59
N VAL A 63 -7.25 11.52 -19.23
CA VAL A 63 -8.44 12.38 -19.39
C VAL A 63 -8.88 12.48 -20.86
N ASN A 64 -7.96 12.77 -21.78
CA ASN A 64 -8.28 12.93 -23.20
C ASN A 64 -8.78 11.64 -23.86
N SER A 65 -8.34 10.48 -23.36
CA SER A 65 -8.71 9.18 -23.90
C SER A 65 -9.92 8.55 -23.21
N GLY A 66 -10.44 9.17 -22.14
CA GLY A 66 -11.47 8.58 -21.28
C GLY A 66 -11.04 7.29 -20.59
N LYS A 67 -9.74 7.13 -20.31
CA LYS A 67 -9.14 5.93 -19.70
C LYS A 67 -8.55 6.27 -18.33
N SER A 68 -8.38 5.26 -17.49
CA SER A 68 -7.65 5.39 -16.23
C SER A 68 -6.15 5.63 -16.47
N MET A 69 -5.48 6.26 -15.50
CA MET A 69 -4.01 6.42 -15.56
C MET A 69 -3.29 5.06 -15.68
N TRP A 70 -3.83 4.02 -15.04
CA TRP A 70 -3.28 2.68 -15.12
C TRP A 70 -3.30 2.12 -16.54
N GLU A 71 -4.40 2.28 -17.28
CA GLU A 71 -4.49 1.81 -18.67
C GLU A 71 -3.47 2.49 -19.59
N ILE A 72 -3.19 3.78 -19.35
CA ILE A 72 -2.15 4.53 -20.05
C ILE A 72 -0.77 4.00 -19.68
N ILE A 73 -0.48 3.78 -18.39
CA ILE A 73 0.79 3.25 -17.89
C ILE A 73 1.05 1.83 -18.41
N ALA A 74 0.03 0.96 -18.35
CA ALA A 74 0.09 -0.41 -18.81
C ALA A 74 0.37 -0.53 -20.31
N ASN A 75 0.06 0.52 -21.08
CA ASN A 75 0.27 0.62 -22.53
C ASN A 75 1.13 1.84 -22.91
N ILE A 76 2.06 2.26 -22.05
CA ILE A 76 2.77 3.54 -22.17
C ILE A 76 3.49 3.73 -23.52
N ARG A 77 3.97 2.62 -24.13
CA ARG A 77 4.63 2.64 -25.44
C ARG A 77 3.68 3.00 -26.58
N ASN A 78 2.41 2.62 -26.46
CA ASN A 78 1.38 2.85 -27.48
C ASN A 78 0.64 4.18 -27.24
N ALA A 79 0.81 4.79 -26.06
CA ALA A 79 0.12 6.03 -25.68
C ALA A 79 0.61 7.29 -26.43
N GLY A 80 1.72 7.22 -27.17
CA GLY A 80 2.16 8.32 -28.04
C GLY A 80 2.55 9.62 -27.32
N LEU A 81 2.94 9.56 -26.04
CA LEU A 81 3.16 10.72 -25.15
C LEU A 81 4.41 11.59 -25.46
N GLY A 82 5.18 11.23 -26.48
CA GLY A 82 6.46 11.89 -26.79
C GLY A 82 7.45 11.87 -25.61
N LEU A 83 7.48 10.76 -24.86
CA LEU A 83 8.43 10.52 -23.78
C LEU A 83 9.71 9.89 -24.34
N ASN A 84 10.85 10.17 -23.70
CA ASN A 84 12.10 9.52 -24.09
C ASN A 84 12.06 8.00 -23.77
N ASN A 85 12.87 7.22 -24.47
CA ASN A 85 12.91 5.76 -24.29
C ASN A 85 13.28 5.33 -22.87
N GLY A 86 14.11 6.10 -22.17
CA GLY A 86 14.49 5.80 -20.77
C GLY A 86 13.30 5.88 -19.82
N THR A 87 12.48 6.92 -19.92
CA THR A 87 11.26 7.11 -19.14
C THR A 87 10.22 6.06 -19.51
N LEU A 88 10.04 5.75 -20.80
CA LEU A 88 9.15 4.67 -21.24
C LEU A 88 9.54 3.32 -20.62
N ASN A 89 10.83 2.98 -20.61
CA ASN A 89 11.33 1.75 -20.00
C ASN A 89 11.07 1.71 -18.49
N LYS A 90 11.29 2.83 -17.78
CA LYS A 90 11.04 2.93 -16.32
C LYS A 90 9.57 2.76 -15.97
N VAL A 91 8.68 3.42 -16.71
CA VAL A 91 7.22 3.32 -16.50
C VAL A 91 6.73 1.91 -16.86
N SER A 92 7.23 1.32 -17.94
CA SER A 92 6.91 -0.07 -18.31
C SER A 92 7.35 -1.05 -17.24
N ALA A 93 8.59 -0.94 -16.74
CA ALA A 93 9.09 -1.83 -15.68
C ALA A 93 8.25 -1.73 -14.39
N PHE A 94 7.80 -0.52 -14.03
CA PHE A 94 6.87 -0.33 -12.92
C PHE A 94 5.52 -1.01 -13.20
N ALA A 95 4.96 -0.84 -14.39
CA ALA A 95 3.70 -1.48 -14.78
C ALA A 95 3.80 -3.01 -14.73
N ASP A 96 4.89 -3.57 -15.24
CA ASP A 96 5.13 -5.01 -15.27
C ASP A 96 5.29 -5.59 -13.84
N MET A 97 5.96 -4.84 -12.96
CA MET A 97 6.06 -5.17 -11.54
C MET A 97 4.67 -5.23 -10.87
N ILE A 98 3.83 -4.20 -11.04
CA ILE A 98 2.47 -4.18 -10.44
C ILE A 98 1.58 -5.28 -11.05
N LYS A 99 1.65 -5.52 -12.37
CA LYS A 99 0.95 -6.64 -13.02
C LYS A 99 1.36 -7.98 -12.43
N SER A 100 2.64 -8.18 -12.15
CA SER A 100 3.14 -9.41 -11.54
C SER A 100 2.54 -9.65 -10.15
N PHE A 101 2.39 -8.59 -9.34
CA PHE A 101 1.77 -8.69 -8.02
C PHE A 101 0.28 -8.98 -8.14
N ASN A 102 -0.43 -8.29 -9.05
CA ASN A 102 -1.86 -8.46 -9.26
C ASN A 102 -2.25 -9.91 -9.59
N VAL A 103 -1.44 -10.62 -10.38
CA VAL A 103 -1.66 -12.05 -10.68
C VAL A 103 -1.53 -12.95 -9.45
N GLN A 104 -0.69 -12.57 -8.48
CA GLN A 104 -0.41 -13.35 -7.27
C GLN A 104 -1.39 -13.07 -6.13
N VAL A 105 -2.12 -11.94 -6.16
CA VAL A 105 -3.03 -11.49 -5.08
C VAL A 105 -4.02 -12.55 -4.62
N ALA A 106 -4.56 -13.35 -5.54
CA ALA A 106 -5.61 -14.34 -5.24
C ALA A 106 -5.07 -15.72 -4.85
N THR A 107 -3.78 -16.00 -5.07
CA THR A 107 -3.22 -17.35 -4.95
C THR A 107 -2.06 -17.46 -3.97
N THR A 108 -1.45 -16.34 -3.61
CA THR A 108 -0.32 -16.27 -2.69
C THR A 108 -0.77 -15.82 -1.32
N GLU A 109 -0.16 -16.39 -0.29
CA GLU A 109 -0.38 -15.98 1.11
C GLU A 109 -0.02 -14.50 1.32
N ALA A 110 -0.80 -13.82 2.16
CA ALA A 110 -0.65 -12.39 2.43
C ALA A 110 0.77 -12.03 2.85
N TYR A 111 1.36 -12.79 3.78
CA TYR A 111 2.74 -12.57 4.24
C TYR A 111 3.77 -12.71 3.11
N GLU A 112 3.68 -13.76 2.31
CA GLU A 112 4.62 -14.01 1.20
C GLU A 112 4.55 -12.91 0.16
N LEU A 113 3.32 -12.57 -0.28
CA LEU A 113 3.11 -11.50 -1.25
C LEU A 113 3.51 -10.14 -0.68
N GLY A 114 3.18 -9.85 0.57
CA GLY A 114 3.53 -8.60 1.24
C GLY A 114 5.04 -8.41 1.35
N ASN A 115 5.78 -9.46 1.70
CA ASN A 115 7.23 -9.46 1.76
C ASN A 115 7.88 -9.34 0.37
N GLN A 116 7.32 -10.03 -0.63
CA GLN A 116 7.75 -9.94 -2.02
C GLN A 116 7.56 -8.53 -2.58
N ILE A 117 6.43 -7.88 -2.29
CA ILE A 117 6.16 -6.48 -2.68
C ILE A 117 7.17 -5.55 -1.99
N ALA A 118 7.38 -5.67 -0.69
CA ALA A 118 8.31 -4.84 0.07
C ALA A 118 9.77 -4.96 -0.45
N SER A 119 10.17 -6.17 -0.84
CA SER A 119 11.49 -6.46 -1.40
C SER A 119 11.65 -6.00 -2.85
N THR A 120 10.71 -6.38 -3.72
CA THR A 120 10.78 -6.14 -5.18
C THR A 120 10.53 -4.68 -5.53
N SER A 121 9.68 -3.98 -4.78
CA SER A 121 9.48 -2.53 -4.94
C SER A 121 10.76 -1.73 -4.66
N GLY A 122 11.67 -2.28 -3.86
CA GLY A 122 12.91 -1.64 -3.42
C GLY A 122 12.76 -0.82 -2.13
N ILE A 123 11.58 -0.78 -1.50
CA ILE A 123 11.34 -0.05 -0.24
C ILE A 123 12.31 -0.55 0.84
N LEU A 124 12.37 -1.87 1.05
CA LEU A 124 13.26 -2.45 2.06
C LEU A 124 14.72 -2.08 1.81
N LYS A 125 15.14 -2.08 0.54
CA LYS A 125 16.51 -1.74 0.16
C LYS A 125 16.81 -0.26 0.41
N GLU A 126 15.89 0.64 0.10
CA GLU A 126 16.04 2.07 0.35
C GLU A 126 16.11 2.38 1.85
N LEU A 127 15.18 1.83 2.64
CA LEU A 127 15.15 2.02 4.09
C LEU A 127 16.36 1.40 4.77
N TYR A 128 16.82 0.22 4.31
CA TYR A 128 18.01 -0.41 4.87
C TYR A 128 19.30 0.34 4.54
N ALA A 129 19.37 1.02 3.40
CA ALA A 129 20.53 1.83 3.02
C ALA A 129 20.68 3.09 3.89
N ASP A 130 19.57 3.61 4.41
CA ASP A 130 19.57 4.75 5.33
C ASP A 130 19.97 4.31 6.75
N LYS A 131 21.20 4.65 7.16
CA LYS A 131 21.75 4.31 8.48
C LYS A 131 21.54 5.40 9.54
N THR A 132 20.73 6.40 9.24
CA THR A 132 20.33 7.40 10.24
C THR A 132 19.43 6.77 11.32
N PRO A 133 19.37 7.32 12.54
CA PRO A 133 18.43 6.87 13.55
C PRO A 133 16.98 6.84 13.05
N GLU A 134 16.59 7.82 12.24
CA GLU A 134 15.28 7.90 11.61
C GLU A 134 15.06 6.80 10.56
N GLY A 135 16.08 6.52 9.73
CA GLY A 135 16.05 5.44 8.74
C GLY A 135 15.89 4.06 9.37
N ILE A 136 16.63 3.81 10.45
CA ILE A 136 16.51 2.57 11.25
C ILE A 136 15.10 2.44 11.81
N SER A 137 14.55 3.50 12.40
CA SER A 137 13.17 3.49 12.93
C SER A 137 12.13 3.20 11.84
N ARG A 138 12.26 3.79 10.64
CA ARG A 138 11.35 3.49 9.51
C ARG A 138 11.47 2.05 9.04
N TYR A 139 12.69 1.50 9.00
CA TYR A 139 12.91 0.11 8.65
C TYR A 139 12.23 -0.83 9.67
N GLU A 140 12.39 -0.54 10.97
CA GLU A 140 11.73 -1.30 12.05
C GLU A 140 10.21 -1.25 11.93
N ASN A 141 9.63 -0.08 11.61
CA ASN A 141 8.19 0.06 11.40
C ASN A 141 7.69 -0.82 10.25
N VAL A 142 8.43 -0.88 9.14
CA VAL A 142 8.08 -1.75 8.00
C VAL A 142 8.21 -3.24 8.37
N GLN A 143 9.21 -3.61 9.16
CA GLN A 143 9.33 -4.98 9.69
C GLN A 143 8.17 -5.34 10.62
N GLU A 144 7.72 -4.39 11.46
CA GLU A 144 6.55 -4.54 12.33
C GLU A 144 5.28 -4.80 11.50
N LEU A 145 5.08 -4.07 10.40
CA LEU A 145 3.97 -4.32 9.48
C LEU A 145 4.03 -5.74 8.89
N LEU A 146 5.20 -6.18 8.42
CA LEU A 146 5.38 -7.53 7.87
C LEU A 146 5.13 -8.62 8.92
N ASN A 147 5.53 -8.38 10.18
CA ASN A 147 5.19 -9.28 11.29
C ASN A 147 3.68 -9.31 11.53
N GLY A 148 3.00 -8.17 11.45
CA GLY A 148 1.53 -8.11 11.50
C GLY A 148 0.85 -8.92 10.40
N LEU A 149 1.36 -8.89 9.16
CA LEU A 149 0.87 -9.77 8.08
C LEU A 149 1.08 -11.26 8.40
N LYS A 150 2.22 -11.61 9.01
CA LYS A 150 2.52 -12.98 9.42
C LYS A 150 1.55 -13.46 10.49
N GLU A 151 1.35 -12.67 11.53
CA GLU A 151 0.40 -12.97 12.61
C GLU A 151 -1.04 -13.09 12.09
N PHE A 152 -1.45 -12.20 11.18
CA PHE A 152 -2.73 -12.30 10.49
C PHE A 152 -2.87 -13.63 9.75
N SER A 153 -1.86 -14.00 8.96
CA SER A 153 -1.89 -15.22 8.15
C SER A 153 -1.94 -16.48 9.03
N GLU A 154 -1.16 -16.51 10.12
CA GLU A 154 -1.19 -17.59 11.10
C GLU A 154 -2.52 -17.68 11.85
N THR A 155 -3.15 -16.55 12.17
CA THR A 155 -4.45 -16.49 12.85
C THR A 155 -5.57 -16.99 11.95
N GLN A 156 -5.60 -16.54 10.69
CA GLN A 156 -6.60 -17.00 9.71
C GLN A 156 -6.47 -18.50 9.45
N LYS A 157 -5.26 -19.05 9.32
CA LYS A 157 -5.04 -20.50 9.18
C LYS A 157 -5.50 -21.31 10.39
N LYS A 158 -5.51 -20.73 11.60
CA LYS A 158 -6.06 -21.40 12.80
C LYS A 158 -7.58 -21.42 12.80
N ILE A 159 -8.23 -20.40 12.24
CA ILE A 159 -9.69 -20.29 12.12
C ILE A 159 -10.20 -21.21 11.01
N ASP A 160 -9.53 -21.18 9.86
CA ASP A 160 -9.86 -21.98 8.69
C ASP A 160 -8.57 -22.48 8.02
N PRO A 161 -8.18 -23.76 8.27
CA PRO A 161 -6.97 -24.34 7.71
C PRO A 161 -6.97 -24.52 6.18
N GLU A 162 -8.15 -24.55 5.55
CA GLU A 162 -8.27 -24.75 4.09
C GLU A 162 -8.27 -23.42 3.34
N LYS A 163 -8.59 -22.31 4.01
CA LYS A 163 -8.55 -20.98 3.42
C LYS A 163 -7.11 -20.45 3.38
N THR A 164 -6.67 -20.06 2.18
CA THR A 164 -5.42 -19.29 2.04
C THR A 164 -5.68 -17.84 2.47
N PRO A 165 -4.99 -17.31 3.49
CA PRO A 165 -5.14 -15.92 3.88
C PRO A 165 -4.47 -15.03 2.82
N VAL A 166 -5.28 -14.27 2.10
CA VAL A 166 -4.83 -13.43 0.97
C VAL A 166 -4.68 -11.97 1.38
N LEU A 167 -3.85 -11.23 0.63
CA LEU A 167 -3.57 -9.82 0.91
C LEU A 167 -4.83 -8.90 0.97
N PRO A 168 -5.88 -9.09 0.16
CA PRO A 168 -7.11 -8.31 0.27
C PRO A 168 -7.78 -8.39 1.64
N ASP A 169 -7.83 -9.59 2.25
CA ASP A 169 -8.46 -9.79 3.56
C ASP A 169 -7.70 -8.99 4.65
N PHE A 170 -6.37 -9.02 4.61
CA PHE A 170 -5.54 -8.21 5.50
C PHE A 170 -5.79 -6.70 5.30
N MET A 171 -5.98 -6.25 4.04
CA MET A 171 -6.27 -4.85 3.75
C MET A 171 -7.64 -4.38 4.22
N GLN A 172 -8.61 -5.29 4.30
CA GLN A 172 -9.90 -5.00 4.92
C GLN A 172 -9.75 -4.78 6.44
N ASP A 173 -9.01 -5.64 7.12
CA ASP A 173 -8.75 -5.50 8.57
C ASP A 173 -8.01 -4.20 8.89
N VAL A 174 -6.99 -3.85 8.09
CA VAL A 174 -6.24 -2.59 8.25
C VAL A 174 -7.13 -1.37 8.05
N ALA A 175 -8.05 -1.40 7.08
CA ALA A 175 -9.00 -0.30 6.86
C ALA A 175 -9.88 -0.09 8.09
N LEU A 176 -10.42 -1.17 8.67
CA LEU A 176 -11.25 -1.11 9.88
C LEU A 176 -10.48 -0.56 11.09
N LEU A 177 -9.24 -1.00 11.30
CA LEU A 177 -8.38 -0.50 12.38
C LEU A 177 -8.02 0.99 12.19
N THR A 178 -7.81 1.41 10.94
CA THR A 178 -7.50 2.81 10.62
C THR A 178 -8.70 3.72 10.86
N ASP A 179 -9.92 3.27 10.52
CA ASP A 179 -11.13 4.03 10.78
C ASP A 179 -11.37 4.22 12.29
N GLN A 180 -11.18 3.16 13.09
CA GLN A 180 -11.26 3.23 14.57
C GLN A 180 -10.20 4.13 15.20
N ASP A 181 -9.00 4.18 14.62
CA ASP A 181 -7.91 5.07 15.07
C ASP A 181 -8.17 6.54 14.70
N ASN A 182 -9.00 6.81 13.69
CA ASN A 182 -9.37 8.16 13.26
C ASN A 182 -10.59 8.71 14.04
N GLU A 183 -11.32 7.88 14.79
CA GLU A 183 -12.37 8.34 15.71
C GLU A 183 -11.73 9.14 16.85
N THR A 184 -12.02 10.44 16.90
CA THR A 184 -11.67 11.28 18.05
C THR A 184 -12.55 10.91 19.25
N ASP A 185 -12.11 11.18 20.49
CA ASP A 185 -12.93 10.94 21.69
C ASP A 185 -14.28 11.69 21.65
N GLU A 186 -14.45 12.71 20.77
CA GLU A 186 -15.73 13.39 20.52
C GLU A 186 -16.73 12.57 19.68
N ASP A 187 -16.29 11.52 18.97
CA ASP A 187 -17.17 10.63 18.18
C ASP A 187 -17.63 9.38 18.94
N ARG A 188 -16.94 9.01 20.03
CA ARG A 188 -17.32 7.84 20.87
C ARG A 188 -18.53 8.08 21.78
N ASP A 189 -18.86 9.35 22.05
CA ASP A 189 -20.01 9.78 22.85
C ASP A 189 -21.26 10.08 21.99
N LYS A 190 -21.52 9.29 20.95
CA LYS A 190 -22.76 9.40 20.17
C LYS A 190 -23.64 8.17 20.40
N VAL A 191 -24.76 8.39 21.11
CA VAL A 191 -25.83 7.41 21.27
C VAL A 191 -26.43 7.11 19.89
N THR A 192 -26.24 5.89 19.41
CA THR A 192 -26.85 5.42 18.16
C THR A 192 -28.37 5.25 18.37
N LEU A 193 -29.17 6.21 17.89
CA LEU A 193 -30.63 6.04 17.81
C LEU A 193 -30.97 5.15 16.62
N MET A 194 -31.38 3.91 16.89
CA MET A 194 -32.14 3.09 15.95
C MET A 194 -33.63 3.36 16.14
N THR A 195 -34.31 3.89 15.12
CA THR A 195 -35.77 3.88 15.07
C THR A 195 -36.23 2.51 14.57
N ILE A 196 -36.95 1.78 15.43
CA ILE A 196 -37.69 0.57 15.05
C ILE A 196 -38.74 0.98 14.01
N HIS A 197 -38.63 0.46 12.79
CA HIS A 197 -39.75 0.43 11.85
C HIS A 197 -40.51 -0.89 12.06
N ALA A 198 -41.82 -0.78 12.26
CA ALA A 198 -42.78 -1.87 12.14
C ALA A 198 -43.42 -1.84 10.74
#